data_AF-A0A8C5SA77-F1
#
_entry.id   AF-A0A8C5SA77-F1
#
_cell.length_a   1.000
_cell.length_b   1.000
_cell.length_c   1.000
_cell.angle_alpha   90.00
_cell.angle_beta   90.00
_cell.angle_gamma   90.00
#
_symmetry.space_group_name_H-M   'P 1'
#
loop_
_entity.id
_entity.type
_entity.pdbx_description
1 polymer ?
#
loop_
_entity_poly.entity_id
_entity_poly.type
_entity_poly.pdbx_seq_one_letter_code
_entity_poly.pdbx_strand_id
1 'polypeptide(L)'
;HHDFQPALHLIALNTPQSGSMRGIRGADFQCFQQARQVGLSGTFRAFLSSRLQDLYSIVRRADRSTVPIVNLRDEVLFNNWENLFSGSEAPFRTGVRILSFDGRDVLRDSAWPQKYMWHGSDSKGRRLTESYCETWRTDDTVVTGQASSLASGKLLEQKSNSCRNAFIVLCIENSFMTSSKK
;
A
#
# COMPACT_ATOMS: atom_id res chain seq x y z
N HIS A 1 28.45 -9.70 -11.30
CA HIS A 1 28.00 -8.60 -10.42
C HIS A 1 26.63 -8.18 -10.92
N HIS A 2 25.55 -8.65 -10.28
CA HIS A 2 24.23 -8.06 -10.52
C HIS A 2 24.24 -6.77 -9.69
N ASP A 3 24.37 -5.63 -10.35
CA ASP A 3 24.13 -4.33 -9.72
C ASP A 3 22.65 -4.32 -9.31
N PHE A 4 22.39 -4.58 -8.03
CA PHE A 4 21.05 -4.44 -7.46
C PHE A 4 20.70 -2.95 -7.54
N GLN A 5 19.83 -2.59 -8.47
CA GLN A 5 19.24 -1.26 -8.46
C GLN A 5 18.35 -1.15 -7.21
N PRO A 6 18.54 -0.11 -6.39
CA PRO A 6 17.70 0.10 -5.21
C PRO A 6 16.26 0.32 -5.64
N ALA A 7 15.32 -0.38 -5.03
CA ALA A 7 13.89 -0.22 -5.25
C ALA A 7 13.11 -0.55 -3.97
N LEU A 8 11.92 0.02 -3.82
CA LEU A 8 10.93 -0.37 -2.81
C LEU A 8 9.75 -1.01 -3.51
N HIS A 9 9.40 -2.22 -3.10
CA HIS A 9 8.28 -2.93 -3.71
C HIS A 9 6.95 -2.51 -3.08
N LEU A 10 5.98 -2.16 -3.91
CA LEU A 10 4.58 -1.93 -3.55
C LEU A 10 3.72 -3.05 -4.15
N ILE A 11 3.22 -3.94 -3.29
CA ILE A 11 2.59 -5.21 -3.67
C ILE A 11 1.26 -5.34 -2.93
N ALA A 12 0.22 -5.86 -3.56
CA ALA A 12 -1.07 -6.09 -2.90
C ALA A 12 -1.07 -7.38 -2.05
N LEU A 13 -1.87 -7.41 -0.98
CA LEU A 13 -2.29 -8.66 -0.37
C LEU A 13 -3.05 -9.52 -1.39
N ASN A 14 -3.02 -10.84 -1.23
CA ASN A 14 -3.65 -11.83 -2.10
C ASN A 14 -5.19 -11.88 -2.02
N THR A 15 -5.82 -11.17 -1.08
CA THR A 15 -7.28 -11.08 -1.01
C THR A 15 -7.70 -9.69 -0.56
N PRO A 16 -8.87 -9.18 -1.01
CA PRO A 16 -9.41 -7.94 -0.49
C PRO A 16 -9.71 -8.06 1.02
N GLN A 17 -9.66 -6.93 1.72
CA GLN A 17 -9.91 -6.84 3.16
C GLN A 17 -11.00 -5.81 3.44
N SER A 18 -11.86 -6.11 4.42
CA SER A 18 -12.74 -5.10 5.03
C SER A 18 -11.94 -4.15 5.93
N GLY A 19 -12.60 -3.19 6.56
CA GLY A 19 -11.99 -2.34 7.56
C GLY A 19 -11.54 -3.10 8.82
N SER A 20 -12.02 -4.32 9.08
CA SER A 20 -11.68 -5.12 10.26
C SER A 20 -10.44 -5.99 10.06
N MET A 21 -9.28 -5.35 9.96
CA MET A 21 -7.99 -6.03 9.73
C MET A 21 -7.27 -6.44 11.02
N ARG A 22 -8.01 -6.57 12.13
CA ARG A 22 -7.45 -6.73 13.50
C ARG A 22 -6.50 -5.58 13.88
N GLY A 23 -6.80 -4.37 13.39
CA GLY A 23 -5.97 -3.18 13.51
C GLY A 23 -4.72 -3.23 12.62
N ILE A 24 -3.92 -2.15 12.67
CA ILE A 24 -2.71 -2.03 11.84
C ILE A 24 -1.71 -3.19 12.02
N ARG A 25 -1.64 -3.80 13.21
CA ARG A 25 -0.78 -4.95 13.48
C ARG A 25 -1.20 -6.20 12.70
N GLY A 26 -2.50 -6.41 12.51
CA GLY A 26 -3.00 -7.54 11.71
C GLY A 26 -2.73 -7.35 10.23
N ALA A 27 -2.92 -6.12 9.72
CA ALA A 27 -2.56 -5.77 8.35
C ALA A 27 -1.04 -5.90 8.09
N ASP A 28 -0.19 -5.36 8.98
CA ASP A 28 1.26 -5.52 8.90
C ASP A 28 1.68 -7.00 8.93
N PHE A 29 1.03 -7.82 9.77
CA PHE A 29 1.31 -9.26 9.85
C PHE A 29 0.94 -9.99 8.56
N GLN A 30 -0.19 -9.65 7.92
CA GLN A 30 -0.55 -10.21 6.61
C GLN A 30 0.49 -9.87 5.53
N CYS A 31 0.95 -8.62 5.48
CA CYS A 31 2.01 -8.19 4.56
C CYS A 31 3.30 -8.98 4.78
N PHE A 32 3.73 -9.10 6.05
CA PHE A 32 4.91 -9.90 6.41
C PHE A 32 4.76 -11.36 5.98
N GLN A 33 3.64 -12.00 6.32
CA GLN A 33 3.43 -13.42 6.06
C GLN A 33 3.43 -13.72 4.56
N GLN A 34 2.69 -12.95 3.75
CA GLN A 34 2.58 -13.20 2.32
C GLN A 34 3.88 -12.90 1.57
N ALA A 35 4.62 -11.85 1.97
CA ALA A 35 5.96 -11.59 1.43
C ALA A 35 6.91 -12.77 1.66
N ARG A 36 6.90 -13.36 2.86
CA ARG A 36 7.76 -14.52 3.18
C ARG A 36 7.38 -15.78 2.42
N GLN A 37 6.08 -16.01 2.18
CA GLN A 37 5.60 -17.15 1.42
C GLN A 37 6.11 -17.16 -0.03
N VAL A 38 6.38 -15.98 -0.60
CA VAL A 38 6.92 -15.83 -1.96
C VAL A 38 8.43 -15.52 -1.98
N GLY A 39 9.11 -15.72 -0.86
CA GLY A 39 10.57 -15.63 -0.77
C GLY A 39 11.15 -14.20 -0.70
N LEU A 40 10.32 -13.17 -0.50
CA LEU A 40 10.80 -11.80 -0.37
C LEU A 40 11.47 -11.58 1.01
N SER A 41 12.69 -11.04 0.98
CA SER A 41 13.52 -10.83 2.17
C SER A 41 13.31 -9.47 2.83
N GLY A 42 12.66 -8.54 2.14
CA GLY A 42 12.34 -7.19 2.60
C GLY A 42 11.43 -7.14 3.84
N THR A 43 11.33 -5.95 4.43
CA THR A 43 10.41 -5.67 5.54
C THR A 43 9.16 -4.98 4.99
N PHE A 44 8.09 -5.74 4.81
CA PHE A 44 6.82 -5.25 4.28
C PHE A 44 5.89 -4.78 5.38
N ARG A 45 5.29 -3.61 5.18
CA ARG A 45 4.28 -3.02 6.07
C ARG A 45 3.05 -2.62 5.27
N ALA A 46 1.88 -2.63 5.90
CA ALA A 46 0.65 -2.23 5.25
C ALA A 46 0.72 -0.75 4.86
N PHE A 47 0.33 -0.44 3.62
CA PHE A 47 0.23 0.91 3.07
C PHE A 47 -1.03 1.61 3.63
N LEU A 48 -1.05 1.84 4.94
CA LEU A 48 -2.18 2.40 5.67
C LEU A 48 -1.70 3.39 6.72
N SER A 49 -2.41 4.52 6.85
CA SER A 49 -2.31 5.33 8.07
C SER A 49 -2.94 4.60 9.25
N SER A 50 -2.51 4.89 10.48
CA SER A 50 -3.11 4.35 11.70
C SER A 50 -3.06 5.36 12.84
N ARG A 51 -3.56 5.00 14.03
CA ARG A 51 -3.68 5.89 15.20
C ARG A 51 -2.42 6.72 15.50
N LEU A 52 -1.23 6.11 15.42
CA LEU A 52 0.05 6.74 15.79
C LEU A 52 1.01 6.91 14.63
N GLN A 53 0.59 6.59 13.41
CA GLN A 53 1.48 6.57 12.25
C GLN A 53 0.79 7.14 11.02
N ASP A 54 1.41 8.17 10.46
CA ASP A 54 1.07 8.67 9.13
C ASP A 54 1.63 7.70 8.09
N LEU A 55 0.86 7.42 7.05
CA LEU A 55 1.28 6.61 5.91
C LEU A 55 2.64 7.07 5.37
N TYR A 56 2.83 8.39 5.18
CA TYR A 56 4.11 8.97 4.70
C TYR A 56 5.34 8.56 5.54
N SER A 57 5.14 8.26 6.82
CA SER A 57 6.22 7.91 7.75
C SER A 57 6.64 6.44 7.73
N ILE A 58 5.94 5.57 6.99
CA ILE A 58 6.22 4.13 6.94
C ILE A 58 7.60 3.86 6.36
N VAL A 59 7.94 4.53 5.24
CA VAL A 59 9.24 4.40 4.59
C VAL A 59 10.30 5.20 5.34
N ARG A 60 11.48 4.60 5.54
CA ARG A 60 12.63 5.26 6.19
C ARG A 60 13.02 6.52 5.45
N ARG A 61 13.37 7.57 6.20
CA ARG A 61 13.70 8.90 5.65
C ARG A 61 14.77 8.85 4.55
N ALA A 62 15.80 8.01 4.73
CA ALA A 62 16.91 7.89 3.78
C ALA A 62 16.49 7.38 2.39
N ASP A 63 15.39 6.63 2.31
CA ASP A 63 14.96 5.98 1.07
C ASP A 63 13.89 6.79 0.32
N ARG A 64 13.43 7.92 0.87
CA ARG A 64 12.22 8.59 0.36
C ARG A 64 12.41 9.38 -0.94
N SER A 65 13.60 9.95 -1.14
CA SER A 65 13.85 10.91 -2.24
C SER A 65 14.49 10.28 -3.48
N THR A 66 15.21 9.17 -3.32
CA THR A 66 16.04 8.59 -4.39
C THR A 66 15.63 7.17 -4.81
N VAL A 67 14.89 6.43 -3.98
CA VAL A 67 14.56 5.04 -4.26
C VAL A 67 13.22 4.95 -5.01
N PRO A 68 13.17 4.36 -6.22
CA PRO A 68 11.93 4.18 -6.97
C PRO A 68 11.01 3.17 -6.29
N ILE A 69 9.71 3.33 -6.55
CA ILE A 69 8.68 2.39 -6.12
C ILE A 69 8.30 1.52 -7.31
N VAL A 70 8.43 0.20 -7.16
CA VAL A 70 8.18 -0.79 -8.21
C VAL A 70 7.08 -1.78 -7.79
N ASN A 71 6.49 -2.48 -8.76
CA ASN A 71 5.61 -3.61 -8.47
C ASN A 71 6.40 -4.92 -8.23
N LEU A 72 5.71 -6.05 -8.08
CA LEU A 72 6.35 -7.37 -7.87
C LEU A 72 7.30 -7.81 -8.99
N ARG A 73 7.20 -7.24 -10.20
CA ARG A 73 8.02 -7.59 -11.37
C ARG A 73 9.04 -6.49 -11.70
N ASP A 74 9.43 -5.69 -10.72
CA ASP A 74 10.39 -4.59 -10.86
C ASP A 74 9.94 -3.49 -11.85
N GLU A 75 8.66 -3.42 -12.19
CA GLU A 75 8.13 -2.36 -13.05
C GLU A 75 7.87 -1.10 -12.24
N VAL A 76 8.45 0.03 -12.65
CA VAL A 76 8.34 1.31 -11.94
C VAL A 76 6.89 1.81 -11.91
N LEU A 77 6.38 2.05 -10.70
CA LEU A 77 5.09 2.67 -10.43
C LEU A 77 5.23 4.17 -10.16
N PHE A 78 6.19 4.55 -9.31
CA PHE A 78 6.46 5.94 -8.95
C PHE A 78 7.96 6.20 -8.88
N ASN A 79 8.37 7.42 -9.22
CA ASN A 79 9.78 7.81 -9.24
C ASN A 79 10.44 7.71 -7.85
N ASN A 80 9.71 8.07 -6.79
CA ASN A 80 10.13 7.94 -5.40
C ASN A 80 8.96 8.17 -4.44
N TRP A 81 9.20 7.94 -3.14
CA TRP A 81 8.20 8.11 -2.08
C TRP A 81 7.73 9.55 -1.91
N GLU A 82 8.63 10.54 -1.94
CA GLU A 82 8.25 11.95 -1.79
C GLU A 82 7.30 12.42 -2.89
N ASN A 83 7.51 11.99 -4.14
CA ASN A 83 6.67 12.34 -5.28
C ASN A 83 5.24 11.79 -5.13
N LEU A 84 5.10 10.56 -4.62
CA LEU A 84 3.80 9.95 -4.31
C LEU A 84 2.97 10.85 -3.38
N PHE A 85 3.60 11.46 -2.37
CA PHE A 85 2.95 12.33 -1.39
C PHE A 85 3.09 13.83 -1.66
N SER A 86 3.29 14.21 -2.93
CA SER A 86 3.37 15.62 -3.36
C SER A 86 2.07 16.42 -3.17
N GLY A 87 0.97 15.74 -2.84
CA GLY A 87 -0.38 16.33 -2.74
C GLY A 87 -1.20 16.18 -4.03
N SER A 88 -0.64 15.58 -5.08
CA SER A 88 -1.29 15.32 -6.37
C SER A 88 -2.22 14.09 -6.37
N GLU A 89 -2.44 13.47 -5.20
CA GLU A 89 -3.19 12.22 -5.02
C GLU A 89 -2.53 10.98 -5.67
N ALA A 90 -1.23 11.05 -5.93
CA ALA A 90 -0.43 9.95 -6.46
C ALA A 90 -1.00 9.36 -7.78
N PRO A 91 -1.05 10.15 -8.87
CA PRO A 91 -1.44 9.63 -10.17
C PRO A 91 -0.38 8.65 -10.65
N PHE A 92 -0.82 7.49 -11.16
CA PHE A 92 0.07 6.50 -11.75
C PHE A 92 -0.15 6.41 -13.27
N ARG A 93 0.89 5.99 -14.00
CA ARG A 93 0.86 5.95 -15.46
C ARG A 93 -0.17 4.91 -15.95
N THR A 94 -0.79 5.19 -17.09
CA THR A 94 -1.66 4.21 -17.75
C THR A 94 -0.86 2.95 -18.10
N GLY A 95 -1.49 1.79 -17.94
CA GLY A 95 -0.89 0.49 -18.27
C GLY A 95 0.03 -0.11 -17.20
N VAL A 96 0.34 0.61 -16.11
CA VAL A 96 1.05 -0.01 -14.98
C VAL A 96 0.18 -1.05 -14.30
N ARG A 97 0.82 -2.08 -13.74
CA ARG A 97 0.15 -3.18 -13.05
C ARG A 97 0.48 -3.15 -11.58
N ILE A 98 -0.54 -3.24 -10.75
CA ILE A 98 -0.37 -3.49 -9.33
C ILE A 98 -0.60 -4.98 -9.14
N LEU A 99 0.42 -5.67 -8.64
CA LEU A 99 0.42 -7.12 -8.51
C LEU A 99 0.25 -7.52 -7.05
N SER A 100 -0.51 -8.58 -6.79
CA SER A 100 -0.54 -9.27 -5.49
C SER A 100 0.73 -10.10 -5.29
N PHE A 101 1.00 -10.53 -4.06
CA PHE A 101 2.17 -11.39 -3.77
C PHE A 101 2.17 -12.69 -4.60
N ASP A 102 1.00 -13.26 -4.88
CA ASP A 102 0.85 -14.44 -5.76
C ASP A 102 0.82 -14.11 -7.27
N GLY A 103 1.15 -12.88 -7.65
CA GLY A 103 1.43 -12.50 -9.03
C GLY A 103 0.23 -12.13 -9.89
N ARG A 104 -0.96 -11.95 -9.30
CA ARG A 104 -2.19 -11.56 -10.00
C ARG A 104 -2.28 -10.04 -10.13
N ASP A 105 -2.78 -9.58 -11.28
CA ASP A 105 -3.03 -8.15 -11.53
C ASP A 105 -4.35 -7.74 -10.88
N VAL A 106 -4.29 -6.98 -9.78
CA VAL A 106 -5.47 -6.65 -8.97
C VAL A 106 -6.49 -5.78 -9.73
N LEU A 107 -6.07 -5.07 -10.78
CA LEU A 107 -6.97 -4.29 -11.63
C LEU A 107 -7.78 -5.16 -12.60
N ARG A 108 -7.28 -6.35 -12.94
CA ARG A 108 -7.89 -7.24 -13.94
C ARG A 108 -8.51 -8.50 -13.35
N ASP A 109 -7.96 -8.98 -12.23
CA ASP A 109 -8.37 -10.24 -11.62
C ASP A 109 -9.74 -10.13 -10.92
N SER A 110 -10.59 -11.14 -11.10
CA SER A 110 -11.96 -11.15 -10.55
C SER A 110 -12.01 -11.35 -9.03
N ALA A 111 -10.92 -11.78 -8.38
CA ALA A 111 -10.86 -11.92 -6.93
C ALA A 111 -10.97 -10.57 -6.19
N TRP A 112 -10.71 -9.45 -6.87
CA TRP A 112 -11.00 -8.09 -6.38
C TRP A 112 -12.16 -7.50 -7.17
N PRO A 113 -13.42 -7.80 -6.82
CA PRO A 113 -14.57 -7.29 -7.56
C PRO A 113 -14.65 -5.75 -7.51
N GLN A 114 -14.22 -5.15 -6.41
CA GLN A 114 -14.17 -3.71 -6.22
C GLN A 114 -12.74 -3.20 -6.38
N LYS A 115 -12.49 -2.37 -7.40
CA LYS A 115 -11.15 -1.83 -7.73
C LYS A 115 -10.80 -0.59 -6.91
N TYR A 116 -11.02 -0.69 -5.61
CA TYR A 116 -10.70 0.33 -4.61
C TYR A 116 -9.59 -0.18 -3.70
N MET A 117 -8.85 0.75 -3.09
CA MET A 117 -7.79 0.43 -2.15
C MET A 117 -7.89 1.27 -0.88
N TRP A 118 -7.68 0.67 0.30
CA TRP A 118 -7.70 1.38 1.59
C TRP A 118 -6.38 2.13 1.85
N HIS A 119 -6.42 3.40 2.27
CA HIS A 119 -5.23 4.14 2.75
C HIS A 119 -5.44 4.85 4.10
N GLY A 120 -6.62 5.39 4.39
CA GLY A 120 -6.89 6.11 5.66
C GLY A 120 -6.11 7.42 5.82
N SER A 121 -5.68 8.02 4.71
CA SER A 121 -4.76 9.16 4.68
C SER A 121 -5.23 10.28 3.77
N ASP A 122 -4.78 11.50 4.02
CA ASP A 122 -4.91 12.59 3.07
C ASP A 122 -3.93 12.45 1.87
N SER A 123 -4.00 13.36 0.92
CA SER A 123 -3.14 13.36 -0.29
C SER A 123 -1.65 13.56 -0.01
N LYS A 124 -1.28 13.92 1.23
CA LYS A 124 0.11 14.05 1.71
C LYS A 124 0.52 12.89 2.63
N GLY A 125 -0.33 11.87 2.76
CA GLY A 125 -0.05 10.68 3.55
C GLY A 125 -0.18 10.90 5.06
N ARG A 126 -0.84 11.99 5.50
CA ARG A 126 -1.15 12.23 6.90
C ARG A 126 -2.42 11.45 7.29
N ARG A 127 -2.46 10.88 8.48
CA ARG A 127 -3.62 10.09 8.95
C ARG A 127 -4.89 10.96 9.06
N LEU A 128 -6.02 10.38 8.68
CA LEU A 128 -7.34 10.96 8.87
C LEU A 128 -8.06 10.19 9.97
N THR A 129 -8.04 10.72 11.19
CA THR A 129 -8.50 10.02 12.39
C THR A 129 -9.99 9.69 12.40
N GLU A 130 -10.77 10.37 11.57
CA GLU A 130 -12.22 10.15 11.41
C GLU A 130 -12.54 9.19 10.25
N SER A 131 -11.55 8.81 9.43
CA SER A 131 -11.78 8.04 8.21
C SER A 131 -10.66 7.03 7.95
N TYR A 132 -10.51 6.11 8.91
CA TYR A 132 -9.59 4.97 8.86
C TYR A 132 -10.15 3.72 9.58
N CYS A 133 -11.47 3.53 9.56
CA CYS A 133 -12.16 2.37 10.13
C CYS A 133 -11.80 2.08 11.60
N GLU A 134 -11.81 3.12 12.45
CA GLU A 134 -11.37 3.04 13.85
C GLU A 134 -9.98 2.40 13.99
N THR A 135 -9.05 2.88 13.16
CA THR A 135 -7.71 2.33 12.96
C THR A 135 -7.69 0.85 12.54
N TRP A 136 -8.57 0.52 11.59
CA TRP A 136 -8.74 -0.78 10.95
C TRP A 136 -9.23 -1.90 11.88
N ARG A 137 -10.17 -1.58 12.77
CA ARG A 137 -10.72 -2.51 13.76
C ARG A 137 -12.19 -2.86 13.56
N THR A 138 -12.87 -2.20 12.63
CA THR A 138 -14.29 -2.39 12.41
C THR A 138 -14.61 -2.48 10.92
N ASP A 139 -15.62 -3.27 10.60
CA ASP A 139 -16.26 -3.41 9.30
C ASP A 139 -17.75 -2.99 9.35
N ASP A 140 -18.09 -2.13 10.33
CA ASP A 140 -19.42 -1.55 10.44
C ASP A 140 -19.78 -0.75 9.17
N THR A 141 -21.06 -0.82 8.78
CA THR A 141 -21.63 -0.10 7.66
C THR A 141 -21.56 1.43 7.79
N VAL A 142 -21.73 1.99 8.99
CA VAL A 142 -21.80 3.45 9.20
C VAL A 142 -20.43 4.08 9.42
N VAL A 143 -19.44 3.28 9.83
CA VAL A 143 -18.07 3.74 9.98
C VAL A 143 -17.40 3.78 8.61
N THR A 144 -16.59 4.81 8.39
CA THR A 144 -15.91 5.02 7.11
C THR A 144 -14.39 4.96 7.20
N GLY A 145 -13.78 4.61 6.08
CA GLY A 145 -12.35 4.72 5.83
C GLY A 145 -12.08 5.48 4.54
N GLN A 146 -10.91 6.10 4.43
CA GLN A 146 -10.46 6.65 3.16
C GLN A 146 -9.91 5.58 2.24
N ALA A 147 -10.41 5.57 1.02
CA ALA A 147 -10.01 4.69 -0.06
C ALA A 147 -9.83 5.46 -1.36
N SER A 148 -9.04 4.89 -2.28
CA SER A 148 -8.85 5.40 -3.63
C SER A 148 -9.44 4.45 -4.66
N SER A 149 -10.12 4.97 -5.69
CA SER A 149 -10.53 4.16 -6.83
C SER A 149 -9.36 3.99 -7.78
N LEU A 150 -8.85 2.79 -7.96
CA LEU A 150 -7.74 2.56 -8.90
C LEU A 150 -8.16 2.79 -10.36
N ALA A 151 -9.47 2.75 -10.66
CA ALA A 151 -10.00 3.11 -11.97
C ALA A 151 -9.82 4.61 -12.31
N SER A 152 -9.65 5.48 -11.31
CA SER A 152 -9.36 6.90 -11.53
C SER A 152 -7.88 7.17 -11.85
N GLY A 153 -7.03 6.14 -11.81
CA GLY A 153 -5.59 6.26 -12.05
C GLY A 153 -4.82 6.89 -10.89
N LYS A 154 -5.40 6.92 -9.68
CA LYS A 154 -4.81 7.52 -8.47
C LYS A 154 -4.70 6.51 -7.33
N LEU A 155 -3.64 6.61 -6.53
CA LEU A 155 -3.50 5.82 -5.29
C LEU A 155 -4.03 6.52 -4.04
N LEU A 156 -4.13 7.84 -4.04
CA LEU A 156 -4.55 8.63 -2.87
C LEU A 156 -5.74 9.54 -3.19
N GLU A 157 -6.65 9.11 -4.06
CA GLU A 157 -7.94 9.78 -4.25
C GLU A 157 -8.69 9.81 -2.91
N GLN A 158 -9.35 10.92 -2.59
CA GLN A 158 -9.98 11.13 -1.29
C GLN A 158 -11.44 10.67 -1.26
N LYS A 159 -11.69 9.36 -1.30
CA LYS A 159 -13.06 8.79 -1.20
C LYS A 159 -13.33 8.08 0.11
N SER A 160 -14.24 8.66 0.89
CA SER A 160 -14.77 8.03 2.10
C SER A 160 -15.70 6.89 1.72
N ASN A 161 -15.41 5.69 2.21
CA ASN A 161 -16.17 4.48 1.92
C ASN A 161 -16.50 3.73 3.21
N SER A 162 -17.65 3.03 3.21
CA SER A 162 -18.06 2.18 4.33
C SER A 162 -17.02 1.09 4.60
N CYS A 163 -16.69 0.88 5.88
CA CYS A 163 -15.69 -0.10 6.32
C CYS A 163 -16.12 -1.56 6.09
N ARG A 164 -17.41 -1.80 5.78
CA ARG A 164 -17.89 -3.12 5.36
C ARG A 164 -17.34 -3.56 4.01
N ASN A 165 -16.95 -2.61 3.15
CA ASN A 165 -16.45 -2.93 1.81
C ASN A 165 -15.13 -3.67 1.88
N ALA A 166 -14.99 -4.70 1.05
CA ALA A 166 -13.74 -5.44 0.89
C ALA A 166 -12.92 -4.84 -0.27
N PHE A 167 -11.81 -4.19 0.05
CA PHE A 167 -10.95 -3.48 -0.90
C PHE A 167 -9.52 -4.01 -0.89
N ILE A 168 -8.75 -3.58 -1.88
CA ILE A 168 -7.33 -3.87 -2.00
C ILE A 168 -6.59 -3.24 -0.80
N VAL A 169 -5.64 -3.98 -0.25
CA VAL A 169 -4.66 -3.46 0.73
C VAL A 169 -3.29 -3.66 0.13
N LEU A 170 -2.52 -2.59 0.03
CA LEU A 170 -1.15 -2.63 -0.46
C LEU A 170 -0.17 -2.80 0.70
N CYS A 171 0.99 -3.34 0.39
CA CYS A 171 2.11 -3.56 1.27
C CYS A 171 3.34 -2.91 0.65
N ILE A 172 4.03 -2.07 1.40
CA ILE A 172 5.24 -1.36 0.98
C ILE A 172 6.43 -1.92 1.73
N GLU A 173 7.52 -2.18 1.01
CA GLU A 173 8.83 -2.39 1.60
C GLU A 173 9.29 -1.09 2.28
N ASN A 174 9.51 -1.13 3.60
CA ASN A 174 9.71 0.08 4.39
C ASN A 174 11.14 0.66 4.34
N SER A 175 12.07 -0.09 3.76
CA SER A 175 13.44 0.34 3.54
C SER A 175 14.15 -0.53 2.53
N PHE A 176 15.03 0.07 1.75
CA PHE A 176 15.95 -0.69 0.90
C PHE A 176 17.06 -1.26 1.79
N MET A 177 17.14 -2.58 1.90
CA MET A 177 18.27 -3.23 2.54
C MET A 177 19.39 -3.36 1.50
N THR A 178 20.42 -2.50 1.57
CA THR A 178 21.71 -2.92 1.03
C THR A 178 22.07 -4.21 1.78
N SER A 179 22.45 -5.28 1.07
CA SER A 179 23.05 -6.39 1.80
C SER A 179 24.26 -5.81 2.54
N SER A 180 24.17 -5.62 3.86
CA SER A 180 25.34 -5.43 4.68
C SER A 180 26.20 -6.66 4.45
N LYS A 181 27.22 -6.52 3.60
CA LYS A 181 28.26 -7.54 3.49
C LYS A 181 28.98 -7.54 4.84
N LYS A 182 28.65 -8.58 5.63
CA LYS A 182 29.29 -9.04 6.86
C LYS A 182 29.11 -8.14 8.09
#